data_AF-A0A969PWE4-F1
#
_entry.id   AF-A0A969PWE4-F1
#
_cell.length_a   1.000
_cell.length_b   1.000
_cell.length_c   1.000
_cell.angle_alpha   90.00
_cell.angle_beta   90.00
_cell.angle_gamma   90.00
#
_symmetry.space_group_name_H-M   'P 1'
#
loop_
_entity.id
_entity.type
_entity.pdbx_description
1 polymer ?
#
loop_
_entity_poly.entity_id
_entity_poly.type
_entity_poly.pdbx_seq_one_letter_code
_entity_poly.pdbx_strand_id
1 'polypeptide(L)'
;MWNNLKKIAWNWRGVVFTVPSATGLIIAIRLIGWLQPLEWTTLDLFFRLRPLEPRDERIVIVGMEEKDIQKLKQWPISDRDLARLITKIKEQKPRVIGLDIYRDIPVEPGHEELLEVFKTTPNLIGIEKVIGDQFYSTINPPPVLEKLGQVSSSDIILDGDGVLRRAFLFPMAPGKENLPSLGLAVALKYLEKDNTVPVASDDGGWMKLKKTVFYPFNSNDGGYRNADAGGYQILLNYRGSAQSFQKISFTDVLEGHFDPNLMRDRIILVGSQATSIKDYFSTPHSQSLSITPALTFGVEIQANLASQILSTVLNNRPLIKVLPDYLEDLWIALWVVIPGNLGVEMAKTKIC
;
A
#
# COMPACT_ATOMS: atom_id res chain seq x y z
N MET A 1 -6.74 -6.39 -60.84
CA MET A 1 -7.06 -6.10 -59.43
C MET A 1 -7.49 -7.34 -58.64
N TRP A 2 -8.52 -8.07 -59.05
CA TRP A 2 -9.05 -9.24 -58.33
C TRP A 2 -8.04 -10.39 -58.09
N ASN A 3 -7.20 -10.71 -59.07
CA ASN A 3 -6.18 -11.76 -58.93
C ASN A 3 -5.05 -11.39 -57.97
N ASN A 4 -4.69 -10.10 -57.87
CA ASN A 4 -3.71 -9.63 -56.88
C ASN A 4 -4.31 -9.68 -55.47
N LEU A 5 -5.58 -9.31 -55.30
CA LEU A 5 -6.30 -9.43 -54.03
C LEU A 5 -6.40 -10.89 -53.57
N LYS A 6 -6.71 -11.84 -54.47
CA LYS A 6 -6.71 -13.28 -54.13
C LYS A 6 -5.34 -13.81 -53.71
N LYS A 7 -4.27 -13.38 -54.39
CA LYS A 7 -2.89 -13.81 -54.06
C LYS A 7 -2.41 -13.24 -52.73
N ILE A 8 -2.78 -11.99 -52.43
CA ILE A 8 -2.56 -11.37 -51.12
C ILE A 8 -3.34 -12.12 -50.05
N ALA A 9 -4.66 -12.31 -50.22
CA ALA A 9 -5.49 -13.04 -49.25
C ALA A 9 -4.97 -14.47 -48.99
N TRP A 10 -4.51 -15.17 -50.03
CA TRP A 10 -3.95 -16.52 -49.91
C TRP A 10 -2.62 -16.57 -49.15
N ASN A 11 -1.77 -15.55 -49.32
CA ASN A 11 -0.51 -15.44 -48.60
C ASN A 11 -0.71 -15.06 -47.12
N TRP A 12 -1.83 -14.40 -46.80
CA TRP A 12 -2.17 -13.97 -45.45
C TRP A 12 -3.08 -14.93 -44.69
N ARG A 13 -3.60 -15.98 -45.35
CA ARG A 13 -4.52 -16.95 -44.73
C ARG A 13 -3.98 -17.58 -43.45
N GLY A 14 -2.67 -17.85 -43.38
CA GLY A 14 -2.03 -18.37 -42.18
C GLY A 14 -2.22 -17.43 -41.00
N VAL A 15 -1.92 -16.14 -41.18
CA VAL A 15 -2.05 -15.08 -40.16
C VAL A 15 -3.50 -14.89 -39.73
N VAL A 16 -4.44 -14.94 -40.69
CA VAL A 16 -5.88 -14.77 -40.42
C VAL A 16 -6.43 -15.87 -39.49
N PHE A 17 -5.85 -17.07 -39.49
CA PHE A 17 -6.25 -18.14 -38.56
C PHE A 17 -5.35 -18.23 -37.33
N THR A 18 -4.03 -18.05 -37.48
CA THR A 18 -3.09 -18.20 -36.36
C THR A 18 -3.22 -17.07 -35.35
N VAL A 19 -3.38 -15.82 -35.78
CA VAL A 19 -3.45 -14.66 -34.87
C VAL A 19 -4.69 -14.73 -33.98
N PRO A 20 -5.93 -14.92 -34.49
CA PRO A 20 -7.10 -15.04 -33.62
C PRO A 20 -7.04 -16.28 -32.72
N SER A 21 -6.53 -17.41 -33.23
CA SER A 21 -6.40 -18.63 -32.42
C SER A 21 -5.41 -18.46 -31.27
N ALA A 22 -4.23 -17.87 -31.55
CA ALA A 22 -3.23 -17.60 -30.52
C ALA A 22 -3.71 -16.54 -29.53
N THR A 23 -4.35 -15.47 -30.01
CA THR A 23 -4.95 -14.43 -29.16
C THR A 23 -6.02 -15.04 -28.24
N GLY A 24 -6.96 -15.82 -28.80
CA GLY A 24 -8.00 -16.49 -28.03
C GLY A 24 -7.44 -17.48 -27.01
N LEU A 25 -6.38 -18.20 -27.35
CA LEU A 25 -5.68 -19.09 -26.42
C LEU A 25 -5.02 -18.31 -25.27
N ILE A 26 -4.31 -17.21 -25.56
CA ILE A 26 -3.68 -16.37 -24.53
C ILE A 26 -4.74 -15.77 -23.61
N ILE A 27 -5.82 -15.22 -24.17
CA ILE A 27 -6.94 -14.68 -23.39
C ILE A 27 -7.56 -15.79 -22.53
N ALA A 28 -7.78 -17.00 -23.06
CA ALA A 28 -8.32 -18.11 -22.28
C ALA A 28 -7.40 -18.50 -21.10
N ILE A 29 -6.08 -18.61 -21.34
CA ILE A 29 -5.08 -18.90 -20.29
C ILE A 29 -5.06 -17.78 -19.24
N ARG A 30 -5.22 -16.52 -19.68
CA ARG A 30 -5.29 -15.35 -18.80
C ARG A 30 -6.57 -15.35 -17.97
N LEU A 31 -7.72 -15.70 -18.54
CA LEU A 31 -9.01 -15.75 -17.83
C LEU A 31 -9.03 -16.80 -16.71
N ILE A 32 -8.30 -17.91 -16.87
CA ILE A 32 -8.14 -18.92 -15.80
C ILE A 32 -7.02 -18.57 -14.79
N GLY A 33 -6.35 -17.42 -14.94
CA GLY A 33 -5.35 -16.92 -13.99
C GLY A 33 -3.97 -17.59 -14.08
N TRP A 34 -3.69 -18.41 -15.09
CA TRP A 34 -2.38 -19.07 -15.23
C TRP A 34 -1.23 -18.08 -15.52
N LEU A 35 -1.53 -16.90 -16.06
CA LEU A 35 -0.54 -15.84 -16.29
C LEU A 35 -0.35 -14.91 -15.08
N GLN A 36 -1.21 -14.98 -14.07
CA GLN A 36 -1.22 -14.08 -12.92
C GLN A 36 0.13 -13.99 -12.19
N PRO A 37 0.86 -15.09 -11.90
CA PRO A 37 2.17 -14.99 -11.26
C PRO A 37 3.20 -14.20 -12.10
N LEU A 38 3.14 -14.33 -13.43
CA LEU A 38 4.02 -13.61 -14.34
C LEU A 38 3.63 -12.12 -14.42
N GLU A 39 2.34 -11.81 -14.46
CA GLU A 39 1.83 -10.44 -14.44
C GLU A 39 2.20 -9.72 -13.14
N TRP A 40 2.05 -10.38 -11.99
CA TRP A 40 2.49 -9.85 -10.68
C TRP A 40 4.00 -9.64 -10.60
N THR A 41 4.79 -10.61 -11.07
CA THR A 41 6.26 -10.47 -11.13
C THR A 41 6.67 -9.30 -12.03
N THR A 42 5.96 -9.08 -13.13
CA THR A 42 6.18 -7.97 -14.06
C THR A 42 5.82 -6.63 -13.42
N LEU A 43 4.71 -6.55 -12.70
CA LEU A 43 4.32 -5.38 -11.93
C LEU A 43 5.41 -5.03 -10.89
N ASP A 44 5.90 -6.03 -10.16
CA ASP A 44 6.96 -5.82 -9.18
C ASP A 44 8.27 -5.34 -9.83
N LEU A 45 8.62 -5.91 -10.98
CA LEU A 45 9.75 -5.44 -11.77
C LEU A 45 9.55 -3.97 -12.18
N PHE A 46 8.35 -3.57 -12.60
CA PHE A 46 8.07 -2.17 -12.94
C PHE A 46 8.24 -1.23 -11.74
N PHE A 47 7.91 -1.65 -10.52
CA PHE A 47 8.23 -0.84 -9.33
C PHE A 47 9.74 -0.68 -9.14
N ARG A 48 10.51 -1.75 -9.35
CA ARG A 48 11.97 -1.74 -9.18
C ARG A 48 12.72 -0.97 -10.27
N LEU A 49 12.16 -0.92 -11.49
CA LEU A 49 12.73 -0.18 -12.61
C LEU A 49 12.40 1.32 -12.59
N ARG A 50 11.53 1.79 -11.67
CA ARG A 50 11.23 3.22 -11.53
C ARG A 50 12.45 3.99 -11.01
N PRO A 51 12.62 5.24 -11.44
CA PRO A 51 13.55 6.15 -10.77
C PRO A 51 13.24 6.26 -9.28
N LEU A 52 14.27 6.41 -8.45
CA LEU A 52 14.11 6.66 -7.02
C LEU A 52 13.37 7.99 -6.83
N GLU A 53 12.26 7.94 -6.09
CA GLU A 53 11.56 9.15 -5.68
C GLU A 53 12.26 9.80 -4.46
N PRO A 54 12.23 11.13 -4.33
CA PRO A 54 12.71 11.78 -3.12
C PRO A 54 11.91 11.36 -1.90
N ARG A 55 12.54 11.47 -0.73
CA ARG A 55 11.91 11.21 0.57
C ARG A 55 10.69 12.08 0.77
N ASP A 56 9.65 11.52 1.40
CA ASP A 56 8.49 12.31 1.79
C ASP A 56 8.75 13.02 3.12
N GLU A 57 9.17 14.28 3.04
CA GLU A 57 9.49 15.10 4.21
C GLU A 57 8.28 15.38 5.13
N ARG A 58 7.05 15.06 4.70
CA ARG A 58 5.85 15.23 5.52
C ARG A 58 5.68 14.14 6.57
N ILE A 59 6.43 13.03 6.47
CA ILE A 59 6.25 11.84 7.30
C ILE A 59 7.58 11.50 7.99
N VAL A 60 7.53 11.31 9.30
CA VAL A 60 8.63 10.80 10.12
C VAL A 60 8.19 9.53 10.81
N ILE A 61 9.02 8.50 10.77
CA ILE A 61 8.79 7.23 11.46
C ILE A 61 9.64 7.21 12.73
N VAL A 62 8.99 7.02 13.87
CA VAL A 62 9.61 6.72 15.16
C VAL A 62 9.57 5.20 15.33
N GLY A 63 10.69 4.55 15.03
CA GLY A 63 10.80 3.10 15.00
C GLY A 63 11.32 2.53 16.31
N MET A 64 10.66 1.48 16.83
CA MET A 64 11.23 0.62 17.85
C MET A 64 12.16 -0.41 17.19
N GLU A 65 13.46 -0.24 17.29
CA GLU A 65 14.45 -1.20 16.78
C GLU A 65 14.83 -2.24 17.84
N GLU A 66 15.54 -3.30 17.43
CA GLU A 66 16.04 -4.34 18.34
C GLU A 66 16.96 -3.77 19.44
N LYS A 67 17.77 -2.76 19.09
CA LYS A 67 18.63 -2.05 20.06
C LYS A 67 17.83 -1.32 21.14
N ASP A 68 16.65 -0.81 20.79
CA ASP A 68 15.77 -0.11 21.71
C ASP A 68 15.14 -1.10 22.69
N ILE A 69 14.68 -2.25 22.20
CA ILE A 69 14.16 -3.34 23.03
C ILE A 69 15.24 -3.86 23.98
N GLN A 70 16.47 -4.04 23.51
CA GLN A 70 17.59 -4.48 24.36
C GLN A 70 17.96 -3.45 25.42
N LYS A 71 17.85 -2.15 25.11
CA LYS A 71 18.12 -1.06 26.05
C LYS A 71 17.02 -0.94 27.11
N LEU A 72 15.76 -1.02 26.70
CA LEU A 72 14.60 -0.99 27.60
C LEU A 72 14.40 -2.31 28.37
N LYS A 73 14.95 -3.41 27.86
CA LYS A 73 14.84 -4.78 28.38
C LYS A 73 13.40 -5.28 28.55
N GLN A 74 12.46 -4.72 27.78
CA GLN A 74 11.04 -5.04 27.89
C GLN A 74 10.34 -4.88 26.55
N TRP A 75 9.52 -5.88 26.19
CA TRP A 75 8.52 -5.80 25.13
C TRP A 75 7.29 -6.62 25.55
N PRO A 76 6.04 -6.12 25.37
CA PRO A 76 5.67 -4.78 24.90
C PRO A 76 6.21 -3.65 25.78
N ILE A 77 6.44 -2.47 25.21
CA ILE A 77 6.91 -1.30 25.97
C ILE A 77 5.95 -0.92 27.09
N SER A 78 6.50 -0.41 28.20
CA SER A 78 5.68 0.08 29.32
C SER A 78 4.80 1.27 28.92
N ASP A 79 3.66 1.41 29.58
CA ASP A 79 2.73 2.52 29.38
C ASP A 79 3.38 3.85 29.77
N ARG A 80 4.26 3.86 30.78
CA ARG A 80 5.10 5.00 31.16
C ARG A 80 6.00 5.45 30.00
N ASP A 81 6.73 4.53 29.38
CA ASP A 81 7.66 4.89 28.31
C ASP A 81 6.91 5.33 27.04
N LEU A 82 5.77 4.71 26.74
CA LEU A 82 4.89 5.14 25.67
C LEU A 82 4.31 6.53 25.93
N ALA A 83 3.85 6.80 27.15
CA ALA A 83 3.34 8.11 27.55
C ALA A 83 4.43 9.20 27.42
N ARG A 84 5.65 8.90 27.86
CA ARG A 84 6.81 9.79 27.71
C ARG A 84 7.15 10.05 26.25
N LEU A 85 7.15 9.02 25.41
CA LEU A 85 7.40 9.15 23.98
C LEU A 85 6.38 10.09 23.33
N ILE A 86 5.09 9.81 23.52
CA ILE A 86 4.02 10.61 22.92
C ILE A 86 4.09 12.05 23.43
N THR A 87 4.42 12.26 24.70
CA THR A 87 4.61 13.60 25.27
C THR A 87 5.77 14.34 24.58
N LYS A 88 6.92 13.70 24.37
CA LYS A 88 8.08 14.27 23.65
C LYS A 88 7.75 14.60 22.20
N ILE A 89 7.01 13.72 21.52
CA ILE A 89 6.55 13.96 20.16
C ILE A 89 5.58 15.15 20.13
N LYS A 90 4.62 15.20 21.06
CA LYS A 90 3.62 16.26 21.19
C LYS A 90 4.24 17.64 21.43
N GLU A 91 5.35 17.73 22.18
CA GLU A 91 6.10 18.98 22.40
C GLU A 91 6.55 19.66 21.09
N GLN A 92 6.83 18.87 20.04
CA GLN A 92 7.21 19.38 18.71
C GLN A 92 6.02 19.86 17.86
N LYS A 93 4.78 19.71 18.34
CA LYS A 93 3.54 20.11 17.65
C LYS A 93 3.43 19.47 16.25
N PRO A 94 3.40 18.13 16.16
CA PRO A 94 3.14 17.43 14.91
C PRO A 94 1.71 17.71 14.44
N ARG A 95 1.46 17.50 13.15
CA ARG A 95 0.11 17.63 12.58
C ARG A 95 -0.77 16.47 13.04
N VAL A 96 -0.23 15.26 13.05
CA VAL A 96 -0.89 14.04 13.53
C VAL A 96 0.14 13.02 14.01
N ILE A 97 -0.22 12.21 14.99
CA ILE A 97 0.55 11.07 15.49
C ILE A 97 -0.26 9.81 15.21
N GLY A 98 0.26 8.88 14.42
CA GLY A 98 -0.31 7.54 14.26
C GLY A 98 0.48 6.54 15.10
N LEU A 99 -0.21 5.82 15.98
CA LEU A 99 0.39 4.83 16.87
C LEU A 99 0.09 3.42 16.35
N ASP A 100 1.03 2.86 15.61
CA ASP A 100 1.00 1.49 15.07
C ASP A 100 1.56 0.48 16.09
N ILE A 101 1.01 0.53 17.31
CA ILE A 101 1.34 -0.37 18.43
C ILE A 101 0.03 -0.70 19.15
N TYR A 102 -0.30 -1.99 19.23
CA TYR A 102 -1.48 -2.43 19.97
C TYR A 102 -1.36 -2.08 21.46
N ARG A 103 -2.47 -1.60 22.02
CA ARG A 103 -2.58 -1.23 23.43
C ARG A 103 -3.98 -1.46 23.98
N ASP A 104 -4.52 -2.64 23.72
CA ASP A 104 -5.79 -3.15 24.24
C ASP A 104 -5.70 -3.53 25.73
N ILE A 105 -4.52 -3.96 26.16
CA ILE A 105 -4.23 -4.37 27.55
C ILE A 105 -3.21 -3.41 28.17
N PRO A 106 -3.39 -3.00 29.45
CA PRO A 106 -2.41 -2.21 30.18
C PRO A 106 -1.03 -2.88 30.26
N VAL A 107 0.05 -2.10 30.15
CA VAL A 107 1.42 -2.58 30.35
C VAL A 107 2.10 -1.72 31.39
N GLU A 108 2.01 -2.13 32.66
CA GLU A 108 2.61 -1.39 33.76
C GLU A 108 4.15 -1.33 33.67
N PRO A 109 4.79 -0.30 34.28
CA PRO A 109 4.16 0.80 35.02
C PRO A 109 3.62 1.92 34.11
N GLY A 110 2.69 2.72 34.64
CA GLY A 110 2.34 4.04 34.10
C GLY A 110 1.05 4.09 33.27
N HIS A 111 0.12 3.16 33.51
CA HIS A 111 -1.14 3.12 32.75
C HIS A 111 -1.93 4.44 32.84
N GLU A 112 -2.09 4.99 34.05
CA GLU A 112 -2.79 6.26 34.27
C GLU A 112 -2.14 7.45 33.54
N GLU A 113 -0.80 7.48 33.47
CA GLU A 113 -0.05 8.50 32.72
C GLU A 113 -0.37 8.41 31.23
N LEU A 114 -0.43 7.20 30.68
CA LEU A 114 -0.77 6.96 29.29
C LEU A 114 -2.22 7.35 28.97
N LEU A 115 -3.17 7.02 29.85
CA LEU A 115 -4.58 7.41 29.70
C LEU A 115 -4.74 8.93 29.66
N GLU A 116 -3.98 9.68 30.46
CA GLU A 116 -3.99 11.14 30.44
C GLU A 116 -3.38 11.70 29.17
N VAL A 117 -2.28 11.12 28.69
CA VAL A 117 -1.68 11.48 27.41
C VAL A 117 -2.65 11.25 26.25
N PHE A 118 -3.41 10.14 26.25
CA PHE A 118 -4.44 9.88 25.26
C PHE A 118 -5.54 10.94 25.27
N LYS A 119 -6.08 11.29 26.45
CA LYS A 119 -7.12 12.33 26.59
C LYS A 119 -6.66 13.70 26.14
N THR A 120 -5.40 14.05 26.40
CA THR A 120 -4.87 15.40 26.14
C THR A 120 -4.27 15.56 24.74
N THR A 121 -4.30 14.52 23.89
CA THR A 121 -3.63 14.53 22.57
C THR A 121 -4.66 14.24 21.46
N PRO A 122 -5.42 15.26 21.02
CA PRO A 122 -6.56 15.09 20.09
C PRO A 122 -6.16 14.72 18.66
N ASN A 123 -4.86 14.81 18.33
CA ASN A 123 -4.30 14.44 17.05
C ASN A 123 -3.52 13.11 17.10
N LEU A 124 -3.72 12.31 18.14
CA LEU A 124 -3.22 10.94 18.24
C LEU A 124 -4.26 9.97 17.67
N ILE A 125 -3.85 9.02 16.85
CA ILE A 125 -4.70 7.98 16.29
C ILE A 125 -4.08 6.63 16.65
N GLY A 126 -4.81 5.81 17.41
CA GLY A 126 -4.43 4.43 17.72
C GLY A 126 -4.92 3.43 16.69
N ILE A 127 -4.57 2.17 16.89
CA ILE A 127 -4.96 1.07 16.01
C ILE A 127 -5.85 0.03 16.71
N GLU A 128 -6.63 -0.66 15.88
CA GLU A 128 -7.41 -1.86 16.15
C GLU A 128 -7.17 -2.85 15.00
N LYS A 129 -7.26 -4.15 15.28
CA LYS A 129 -7.31 -5.18 14.24
C LYS A 129 -8.74 -5.70 14.12
N VAL A 130 -9.40 -5.44 13.00
CA VAL A 130 -10.82 -5.76 12.81
C VAL A 130 -11.05 -6.98 11.93
N ILE A 131 -10.10 -7.35 11.07
CA ILE A 131 -10.19 -8.58 10.28
C ILE A 131 -9.53 -9.72 11.06
N GLY A 132 -10.33 -10.72 11.42
CA GLY A 132 -9.89 -12.00 11.96
C GLY A 132 -10.41 -13.17 11.12
N ASP A 133 -9.69 -14.28 11.16
CA ASP A 133 -10.08 -15.54 10.53
C ASP A 133 -9.70 -16.73 11.44
N GLN A 134 -9.72 -17.95 10.90
CA GLN A 134 -9.35 -19.14 11.67
C GLN A 134 -7.86 -19.18 12.12
N PHE A 135 -7.01 -18.32 11.55
CA PHE A 135 -5.58 -18.21 11.85
C PHE A 135 -5.21 -16.92 12.59
N TYR A 136 -6.03 -15.87 12.51
CA TYR A 136 -5.76 -14.55 13.07
C TYR A 136 -6.91 -14.04 13.93
N SER A 137 -6.58 -13.61 15.16
CA SER A 137 -7.54 -12.95 16.06
C SER A 137 -7.70 -11.46 15.73
N THR A 138 -8.88 -10.93 16.02
CA THR A 138 -9.08 -9.48 16.15
C THR A 138 -8.41 -8.97 17.43
N ILE A 139 -8.03 -7.70 17.43
CA ILE A 139 -7.38 -7.05 18.58
C ILE A 139 -8.11 -5.73 18.80
N ASN A 140 -8.64 -5.55 20.00
CA ASN A 140 -9.42 -4.37 20.37
C ASN A 140 -8.55 -3.09 20.38
N PRO A 141 -9.15 -1.90 20.31
CA PRO A 141 -8.40 -0.66 20.46
C PRO A 141 -8.18 -0.30 21.93
N PRO A 142 -7.35 0.71 22.22
CA PRO A 142 -7.30 1.31 23.54
C PRO A 142 -8.66 1.95 23.87
N PRO A 143 -9.35 1.57 24.98
CA PRO A 143 -10.74 1.98 25.23
C PRO A 143 -10.94 3.51 25.31
N VAL A 144 -9.93 4.25 25.74
CA VAL A 144 -9.98 5.71 25.78
C VAL A 144 -9.95 6.31 24.37
N LEU A 145 -9.09 5.80 23.49
CA LEU A 145 -9.02 6.29 22.11
C LEU A 145 -10.29 5.95 21.33
N GLU A 146 -10.89 4.78 21.58
CA GLU A 146 -12.17 4.40 20.97
C GLU A 146 -13.29 5.38 21.33
N LYS A 147 -13.41 5.73 22.62
CA LYS A 147 -14.40 6.73 23.09
C LYS A 147 -14.18 8.12 22.48
N LEU A 148 -12.94 8.46 22.14
CA LEU A 148 -12.58 9.74 21.50
C LEU A 148 -12.74 9.71 19.97
N GLY A 149 -13.07 8.56 19.37
CA GLY A 149 -13.09 8.40 17.90
C GLY A 149 -11.70 8.49 17.28
N GLN A 150 -10.65 8.20 18.05
CA GLN A 150 -9.24 8.33 17.69
C GLN A 150 -8.62 6.95 17.38
N VAL A 151 -9.35 6.10 16.65
CA VAL A 151 -8.96 4.73 16.31
C VAL A 151 -9.02 4.53 14.80
N SER A 152 -8.13 3.69 14.29
CA SER A 152 -8.06 3.26 12.90
C SER A 152 -7.74 1.77 12.82
N SER A 153 -7.91 1.16 11.66
CA SER A 153 -7.52 -0.24 11.43
C SER A 153 -6.05 -0.35 11.02
N SER A 154 -5.35 -1.35 11.55
CA SER A 154 -4.00 -1.77 11.12
C SER A 154 -4.05 -2.93 10.11
N ASP A 155 -5.23 -3.33 9.64
CA ASP A 155 -5.38 -4.49 8.77
C ASP A 155 -4.73 -4.26 7.39
N ILE A 156 -4.13 -5.35 6.89
CA ILE A 156 -3.45 -5.41 5.61
C ILE A 156 -4.02 -6.57 4.80
N ILE A 157 -3.77 -6.57 3.50
CA ILE A 157 -4.13 -7.66 2.61
C ILE A 157 -2.91 -8.12 1.83
N LEU A 158 -2.64 -9.43 1.89
CA LEU A 158 -1.58 -10.07 1.12
C LEU A 158 -2.17 -10.70 -0.13
N ASP A 159 -1.42 -10.66 -1.22
CA ASP A 159 -1.75 -11.45 -2.40
C ASP A 159 -1.40 -12.93 -2.20
N GLY A 160 -1.86 -13.79 -3.10
CA GLY A 160 -1.67 -15.25 -2.99
C GLY A 160 -0.21 -15.70 -2.96
N ASP A 161 0.74 -14.84 -3.36
CA ASP A 161 2.18 -15.07 -3.27
C ASP A 161 2.84 -14.44 -2.03
N GLY A 162 2.03 -13.91 -1.11
CA GLY A 162 2.48 -13.29 0.14
C GLY A 162 3.06 -11.87 -0.02
N VAL A 163 2.97 -11.27 -1.21
CA VAL A 163 3.43 -9.90 -1.46
C VAL A 163 2.28 -8.91 -1.24
N LEU A 164 2.56 -7.82 -0.55
CA LEU A 164 1.60 -6.75 -0.27
C LEU A 164 1.61 -5.75 -1.43
N ARG A 165 0.64 -5.82 -2.34
CA ARG A 165 0.47 -4.88 -3.46
C ARG A 165 -0.77 -4.00 -3.37
N ARG A 166 -1.64 -4.30 -2.41
CA ARG A 166 -2.93 -3.65 -2.19
C ARG A 166 -2.99 -3.11 -0.77
N ALA A 167 -3.82 -2.11 -0.56
CA ALA A 167 -4.05 -1.53 0.75
C ALA A 167 -5.54 -1.28 0.98
N PHE A 168 -6.01 -1.48 2.21
CA PHE A 168 -7.33 -1.04 2.62
C PHE A 168 -7.33 0.47 2.81
N LEU A 169 -8.34 1.13 2.26
CA LEU A 169 -8.81 2.43 2.72
C LEU A 169 -9.81 2.23 3.86
N PHE A 170 -10.77 1.32 3.66
CA PHE A 170 -11.72 0.87 4.69
C PHE A 170 -11.83 -0.65 4.62
N PRO A 171 -11.34 -1.41 5.62
CA PRO A 171 -11.56 -2.84 5.69
C PRO A 171 -13.05 -3.17 5.87
N MET A 172 -13.47 -4.34 5.39
CA MET A 172 -14.82 -4.84 5.62
C MET A 172 -14.84 -5.70 6.88
N ALA A 173 -15.40 -5.16 7.96
CA ALA A 173 -15.60 -5.87 9.22
C ALA A 173 -16.96 -5.49 9.84
N PRO A 174 -17.75 -6.47 10.34
CA PRO A 174 -19.06 -6.19 10.95
C PRO A 174 -18.96 -5.19 12.12
N GLY A 175 -19.76 -4.12 12.07
CA GLY A 175 -19.79 -3.07 13.10
C GLY A 175 -18.62 -2.09 13.06
N LYS A 176 -17.72 -2.21 12.08
CA LYS A 176 -16.55 -1.35 11.88
C LYS A 176 -16.45 -0.87 10.43
N GLU A 177 -17.58 -0.77 9.72
CA GLU A 177 -17.66 -0.51 8.27
C GLU A 177 -17.04 0.83 7.84
N ASN A 178 -17.02 1.81 8.74
CA ASN A 178 -16.48 3.15 8.50
C ASN A 178 -15.12 3.40 9.16
N LEU A 179 -14.47 2.36 9.69
CA LEU A 179 -13.16 2.50 10.32
C LEU A 179 -12.07 2.63 9.24
N PRO A 180 -11.39 3.78 9.09
CA PRO A 180 -10.34 3.91 8.09
C PRO A 180 -9.10 3.12 8.49
N SER A 181 -8.28 2.70 7.52
CA SER A 181 -6.93 2.22 7.81
C SER A 181 -6.04 3.33 8.39
N LEU A 182 -5.01 2.98 9.15
CA LEU A 182 -4.13 3.95 9.80
C LEU A 182 -3.52 4.94 8.79
N GLY A 183 -2.99 4.44 7.67
CA GLY A 183 -2.43 5.27 6.60
C GLY A 183 -3.44 6.26 6.01
N LEU A 184 -4.71 5.87 5.87
CA LEU A 184 -5.77 6.79 5.47
C LEU A 184 -6.09 7.79 6.58
N ALA A 185 -6.27 7.33 7.82
CA ALA A 185 -6.66 8.15 8.95
C ALA A 185 -5.67 9.30 9.20
N VAL A 186 -4.36 9.01 9.19
CA VAL A 186 -3.33 10.04 9.36
C VAL A 186 -3.26 10.99 8.17
N ALA A 187 -3.50 10.50 6.94
CA ALA A 187 -3.53 11.36 5.76
C ALA A 187 -4.72 12.32 5.77
N LEU A 188 -5.91 11.84 6.15
CA LEU A 188 -7.10 12.68 6.32
C LEU A 188 -6.87 13.73 7.41
N LYS A 189 -6.35 13.33 8.57
CA LYS A 189 -6.04 14.26 9.66
C LYS A 189 -5.02 15.32 9.25
N TYR A 190 -4.02 14.93 8.47
CA TYR A 190 -3.06 15.88 7.91
C TYR A 190 -3.75 16.89 6.97
N LEU A 191 -4.67 16.43 6.13
CA LEU A 191 -5.36 17.25 5.13
C LEU A 191 -6.45 18.16 5.72
N GLU A 192 -6.94 17.91 6.94
CA GLU A 192 -7.90 18.77 7.64
C GLU A 192 -7.41 20.23 7.75
N LYS A 193 -6.12 20.43 8.02
CA LYS A 193 -5.52 21.78 8.12
C LYS A 193 -5.59 22.56 6.79
N ASP A 194 -5.73 21.85 5.68
CA ASP A 194 -5.90 22.43 4.34
C ASP A 194 -7.39 22.43 3.90
N ASN A 195 -8.32 22.35 4.86
CA ASN A 195 -9.78 22.28 4.67
C ASN A 195 -10.23 21.20 3.67
N THR A 196 -9.48 20.11 3.60
CA THR A 196 -9.72 19.03 2.65
C THR A 196 -10.34 17.85 3.38
N VAL A 197 -11.63 17.66 3.17
CA VAL A 197 -12.42 16.57 3.76
C VAL A 197 -12.81 15.54 2.69
N PRO A 198 -12.91 14.25 3.05
CA PRO A 198 -13.39 13.23 2.13
C PRO A 198 -14.87 13.45 1.84
N VAL A 199 -15.24 13.37 0.56
CA VAL A 199 -16.63 13.39 0.11
C VAL A 199 -16.93 12.12 -0.68
N ALA A 200 -18.19 11.69 -0.65
CA ALA A 200 -18.66 10.65 -1.57
C ALA A 200 -18.45 11.12 -3.02
N SER A 201 -18.16 10.18 -3.90
CA SER A 201 -17.96 10.45 -5.32
C SER A 201 -19.04 9.75 -6.12
N ASP A 202 -19.63 10.46 -7.08
CA ASP A 202 -20.67 9.93 -7.97
C ASP A 202 -20.08 9.31 -9.24
N ASP A 203 -18.77 9.52 -9.49
CA ASP A 203 -18.06 9.09 -10.71
C ASP A 203 -17.52 7.64 -10.63
N GLY A 204 -18.20 6.75 -9.90
CA GLY A 204 -17.81 5.34 -9.75
C GLY A 204 -16.66 5.06 -8.77
N GLY A 205 -15.94 6.08 -8.30
CA GLY A 205 -15.09 5.99 -7.10
C GLY A 205 -15.90 6.20 -5.83
N TRP A 206 -15.50 5.62 -4.69
CA TRP A 206 -16.27 5.73 -3.44
C TRP A 206 -15.85 6.93 -2.57
N MET A 207 -14.67 7.51 -2.81
CA MET A 207 -14.16 8.65 -2.07
C MET A 207 -13.43 9.63 -2.98
N LYS A 208 -13.67 10.92 -2.76
CA LYS A 208 -12.99 12.02 -3.43
C LYS A 208 -12.37 13.00 -2.43
N LEU A 209 -11.14 13.42 -2.72
CA LEU A 209 -10.39 14.42 -1.97
C LEU A 209 -9.94 15.52 -2.94
N LYS A 210 -10.43 16.74 -2.76
CA LYS A 210 -10.33 17.83 -3.75
C LYS A 210 -10.85 17.38 -5.13
N LYS A 211 -9.94 17.24 -6.11
CA LYS A 211 -10.22 16.80 -7.48
C LYS A 211 -9.87 15.33 -7.73
N THR A 212 -9.29 14.65 -6.74
CA THR A 212 -8.81 13.28 -6.86
C THR A 212 -9.91 12.32 -6.44
N VAL A 213 -10.32 11.45 -7.36
CA VAL A 213 -11.22 10.33 -7.09
C VAL A 213 -10.38 9.07 -6.86
N PHE A 214 -10.66 8.37 -5.76
CA PHE A 214 -10.10 7.07 -5.47
C PHE A 214 -11.09 6.02 -5.99
N TYR A 215 -10.60 5.09 -6.81
CA TYR A 215 -11.42 4.02 -7.38
C TYR A 215 -11.17 2.74 -6.60
N PRO A 216 -12.22 1.99 -6.23
CA PRO A 216 -12.05 0.71 -5.57
C PRO A 216 -11.36 -0.29 -6.50
N PHE A 217 -10.51 -1.12 -5.92
CA PHE A 217 -9.94 -2.29 -6.57
C PHE A 217 -11.04 -3.30 -6.89
N ASN A 218 -11.04 -3.86 -8.09
CA ASN A 218 -11.95 -4.93 -8.51
C ASN A 218 -11.23 -6.28 -8.60
N SER A 219 -11.97 -7.38 -8.46
CA SER A 219 -11.43 -8.75 -8.44
C SER A 219 -10.60 -9.15 -9.67
N ASN A 220 -10.79 -8.47 -10.81
CA ASN A 220 -10.11 -8.76 -12.07
C ASN A 220 -9.22 -7.60 -12.57
N ASP A 221 -8.94 -6.61 -11.71
CA ASP A 221 -8.12 -5.46 -12.07
C ASP A 221 -6.72 -5.90 -12.52
N GLY A 222 -6.33 -5.62 -13.78
CA GLY A 222 -4.98 -5.86 -14.29
C GLY A 222 -4.64 -7.35 -14.29
N GLY A 223 -3.55 -7.71 -13.62
CA GLY A 223 -3.09 -9.11 -13.54
C GLY A 223 -3.87 -10.00 -12.56
N TYR A 224 -4.88 -9.48 -11.86
CA TYR A 224 -5.65 -10.25 -10.87
C TYR A 224 -6.79 -11.02 -11.52
N ARG A 225 -7.11 -12.21 -11.01
CA ARG A 225 -8.27 -13.02 -11.40
C ARG A 225 -8.99 -13.56 -10.17
N ASN A 226 -10.26 -13.23 -10.04
CA ASN A 226 -11.11 -13.60 -8.90
C ASN A 226 -10.47 -13.26 -7.54
N ALA A 227 -9.75 -12.13 -7.46
CA ALA A 227 -9.15 -11.69 -6.22
C ALA A 227 -10.21 -11.19 -5.23
N ASP A 228 -9.92 -11.34 -3.94
CA ASP A 228 -10.76 -10.77 -2.89
C ASP A 228 -10.76 -9.24 -2.97
N ALA A 229 -11.88 -8.66 -3.39
CA ALA A 229 -12.13 -7.23 -3.49
C ALA A 229 -13.05 -6.72 -2.37
N GLY A 230 -13.14 -7.44 -1.25
CA GLY A 230 -13.94 -7.05 -0.10
C GLY A 230 -13.42 -5.79 0.59
N GLY A 231 -14.33 -4.93 1.06
CA GLY A 231 -13.98 -3.62 1.60
C GLY A 231 -13.52 -2.64 0.53
N TYR A 232 -13.11 -1.45 0.96
CA TYR A 232 -12.59 -0.44 0.05
C TYR A 232 -11.08 -0.57 -0.06
N GLN A 233 -10.62 -1.27 -1.09
CA GLN A 233 -9.20 -1.48 -1.38
C GLN A 233 -8.72 -0.62 -2.54
N ILE A 234 -7.42 -0.33 -2.58
CA ILE A 234 -6.73 0.26 -3.74
C ILE A 234 -5.39 -0.43 -3.99
N LEU A 235 -4.86 -0.32 -5.22
CA LEU A 235 -3.47 -0.68 -5.52
C LEU A 235 -2.52 0.29 -4.83
N LEU A 236 -1.55 -0.26 -4.11
CA LEU A 236 -0.54 0.49 -3.37
C LEU A 236 0.58 0.91 -4.31
N ASN A 237 0.65 2.21 -4.57
CA ASN A 237 1.69 2.85 -5.35
C ASN A 237 2.87 3.24 -4.45
N TYR A 238 3.68 2.26 -4.06
CA TYR A 238 4.88 2.44 -3.24
C TYR A 238 5.73 3.62 -3.72
N ARG A 239 6.18 4.45 -2.76
CA ARG A 239 7.14 5.52 -3.03
C ARG A 239 8.55 4.95 -3.24
N GLY A 240 8.87 3.86 -2.53
CA GLY A 240 10.14 3.16 -2.63
C GLY A 240 10.34 2.17 -1.48
N SER A 241 11.59 1.78 -1.25
CA SER A 241 11.99 0.89 -0.16
C SER A 241 12.08 1.63 1.19
N ALA A 242 12.61 0.94 2.21
CA ALA A 242 12.81 1.42 3.59
C ALA A 242 13.55 2.76 3.77
N GLN A 243 14.09 3.37 2.71
CA GLN A 243 14.78 4.68 2.76
C GLN A 243 13.88 5.86 2.35
N SER A 244 12.60 5.62 2.05
CA SER A 244 11.67 6.62 1.52
C SER A 244 11.16 7.63 2.55
N PHE A 245 11.44 7.40 3.84
CA PHE A 245 10.96 8.22 4.96
C PHE A 245 12.09 8.55 5.91
N GLN A 246 11.98 9.71 6.56
CA GLN A 246 12.86 10.05 7.68
C GLN A 246 12.54 9.13 8.86
N LYS A 247 13.58 8.57 9.48
CA LYS A 247 13.46 7.67 10.62
C LYS A 247 14.22 8.21 11.82
N ILE A 248 13.72 7.87 13.00
CA ILE A 248 14.37 8.10 14.27
C ILE A 248 14.04 6.94 15.22
N SER A 249 15.01 6.50 16.03
CA SER A 249 14.76 5.41 16.97
C SER A 249 13.91 5.88 18.15
N PHE A 250 13.17 4.96 18.75
CA PHE A 250 12.36 5.23 19.93
C PHE A 250 13.20 5.80 21.07
N THR A 251 14.39 5.25 21.30
CA THR A 251 15.32 5.72 22.33
C THR A 251 15.80 7.14 22.07
N ASP A 252 16.16 7.49 20.83
CA ASP A 252 16.64 8.84 20.51
C ASP A 252 15.57 9.89 20.82
N VAL A 253 14.30 9.57 20.60
CA VAL A 253 13.18 10.46 20.97
C VAL A 253 13.05 10.60 22.48
N LEU A 254 13.17 9.50 23.24
CA LEU A 254 13.10 9.53 24.70
C LEU A 254 14.26 10.31 25.34
N GLU A 255 15.45 10.23 24.74
CA GLU A 255 16.66 10.90 25.21
C GLU A 255 16.79 12.34 24.71
N GLY A 256 15.98 12.75 23.74
CA GLY A 256 16.04 14.10 23.16
C GLY A 256 17.15 14.27 22.12
N HIS A 257 17.65 13.18 21.54
CA HIS A 257 18.72 13.19 20.53
C HIS A 257 18.17 13.41 19.11
N PHE A 258 17.56 14.57 18.86
CA PHE A 258 17.01 14.91 17.54
C PHE A 258 16.86 16.41 17.31
N ASP A 259 16.66 16.77 16.04
CA ASP A 259 16.44 18.17 15.66
C ASP A 259 15.15 18.73 16.29
N PRO A 260 15.17 19.93 16.91
CA PRO A 260 14.01 20.59 17.51
C PRO A 260 12.81 20.86 16.58
N ASN A 261 12.96 20.69 15.27
CA ASN A 261 11.91 20.85 14.27
C ASN A 261 11.64 19.58 13.46
N LEU A 262 12.28 18.45 13.81
CA LEU A 262 12.15 17.20 13.07
C LEU A 262 10.69 16.78 12.88
N MET A 263 9.84 17.01 13.88
CA MET A 263 8.48 16.48 13.93
C MET A 263 7.39 17.54 13.74
N ARG A 264 7.79 18.81 13.60
CA ARG A 264 6.87 19.95 13.59
C ARG A 264 6.03 19.99 12.30
N ASP A 265 4.71 20.10 12.44
CA ASP A 265 3.73 20.12 11.33
C ASP A 265 3.83 18.92 10.35
N ARG A 266 4.32 17.77 10.85
CA ARG A 266 4.46 16.51 10.10
C ARG A 266 3.54 15.41 10.64
N ILE A 267 3.38 14.34 9.86
CA ILE A 267 2.83 13.06 10.32
C ILE A 267 3.94 12.30 11.04
N ILE A 268 3.68 11.89 12.28
CA ILE A 268 4.60 11.04 13.04
C ILE A 268 3.97 9.67 13.18
N LEU A 269 4.61 8.65 12.62
CA LEU A 269 4.17 7.26 12.74
C LEU A 269 5.07 6.54 13.73
N VAL A 270 4.49 6.02 14.81
CA VAL A 270 5.20 5.29 15.86
C VAL A 270 4.89 3.81 15.70
N GLY A 271 5.89 2.96 15.52
CA GLY A 271 5.66 1.54 15.30
C GLY A 271 6.90 0.67 15.46
N SER A 272 6.72 -0.64 15.31
CA SER A 272 7.82 -1.60 15.41
C SER A 272 8.71 -1.60 14.16
N GLN A 273 10.02 -1.61 14.38
CA GLN A 273 11.04 -1.91 13.36
C GLN A 273 12.02 -2.99 13.85
N ALA A 274 11.62 -3.78 14.85
CA ALA A 274 12.44 -4.87 15.37
C ALA A 274 12.09 -6.18 14.68
N THR A 275 13.12 -6.91 14.24
CA THR A 275 12.96 -8.19 13.52
C THR A 275 12.34 -9.28 14.38
N SER A 276 12.42 -9.16 15.71
CA SER A 276 11.84 -10.09 16.68
C SER A 276 10.31 -10.00 16.78
N ILE A 277 9.70 -8.87 16.39
CA ILE A 277 8.26 -8.60 16.55
C ILE A 277 7.41 -9.11 15.35
N LYS A 278 8.07 -9.60 14.27
CA LYS A 278 7.42 -10.15 13.06
C LYS A 278 6.34 -9.26 12.42
N ASP A 279 6.50 -7.94 12.53
CA ASP A 279 5.66 -6.95 11.84
C ASP A 279 6.35 -6.46 10.57
N TYR A 280 6.61 -7.39 9.64
CA TYR A 280 7.25 -7.07 8.36
C TYR A 280 6.68 -7.92 7.22
N PHE A 281 6.66 -7.33 6.03
CA PHE A 281 5.99 -7.88 4.87
C PHE A 281 6.87 -7.84 3.63
N SER A 282 6.62 -8.78 2.73
CA SER A 282 7.18 -8.75 1.38
C SER A 282 6.44 -7.70 0.55
N THR A 283 7.20 -6.84 -0.12
CA THR A 283 6.67 -5.81 -1.02
C THR A 283 7.28 -5.99 -2.42
N PRO A 284 6.78 -5.27 -3.45
CA PRO A 284 7.40 -5.26 -4.77
C PRO A 284 8.91 -4.95 -4.76
N HIS A 285 9.39 -4.22 -3.74
CA HIS A 285 10.80 -3.88 -3.56
C HIS A 285 11.61 -4.94 -2.78
N SER A 286 10.97 -5.94 -2.16
CA SER A 286 11.65 -6.96 -1.36
C SER A 286 12.40 -7.99 -2.20
N GLN A 287 11.97 -8.23 -3.44
CA GLN A 287 12.68 -9.17 -4.33
C GLN A 287 13.72 -8.41 -5.16
N SER A 288 15.00 -8.50 -4.81
CA SER A 288 16.11 -7.98 -5.62
C SER A 288 17.02 -9.11 -6.08
N LEU A 289 17.36 -9.11 -7.37
CA LEU A 289 18.34 -10.03 -7.96
C LEU A 289 19.79 -9.71 -7.55
N SER A 290 20.04 -8.57 -6.90
CA SER A 290 21.41 -8.06 -6.67
C SER A 290 21.67 -7.53 -5.26
N ILE A 291 20.68 -7.49 -4.37
CA ILE A 291 20.80 -6.97 -3.00
C ILE A 291 19.98 -7.86 -2.07
N THR A 292 20.39 -7.98 -0.80
CA THR A 292 19.61 -8.60 0.26
C THR A 292 18.16 -8.06 0.26
N PRO A 293 17.14 -8.93 0.29
CA PRO A 293 15.75 -8.52 0.41
C PRO A 293 15.56 -7.51 1.54
N ALA A 294 15.08 -6.31 1.21
CA ALA A 294 14.69 -5.34 2.22
C ALA A 294 13.27 -5.68 2.68
N LEU A 295 13.16 -6.12 3.93
CA LEU A 295 11.87 -6.25 4.61
C LEU A 295 11.27 -4.85 4.81
N THR A 296 9.95 -4.73 4.64
CA THR A 296 9.22 -3.49 4.90
C THR A 296 8.35 -3.69 6.12
N PHE A 297 8.53 -2.87 7.16
CA PHE A 297 7.78 -2.99 8.41
C PHE A 297 6.35 -2.48 8.28
N GLY A 298 5.42 -2.95 9.12
CA GLY A 298 4.00 -2.55 9.09
C GLY A 298 3.81 -1.03 9.07
N VAL A 299 4.52 -0.34 9.97
CA VAL A 299 4.51 1.14 10.06
C VAL A 299 4.97 1.83 8.76
N GLU A 300 5.86 1.22 8.00
CA GLU A 300 6.31 1.74 6.70
C GLU A 300 5.29 1.52 5.59
N ILE A 301 4.47 0.47 5.68
CA ILE A 301 3.33 0.27 4.77
C ILE A 301 2.30 1.38 5.00
N GLN A 302 1.99 1.68 6.26
CA GLN A 302 1.08 2.78 6.62
C GLN A 302 1.65 4.15 6.17
N ALA A 303 2.95 4.35 6.28
CA ALA A 303 3.65 5.53 5.74
C ALA A 303 3.53 5.63 4.21
N ASN A 304 3.69 4.51 3.49
CA ASN A 304 3.52 4.48 2.03
C ASN A 304 2.09 4.83 1.61
N LEU A 305 1.08 4.28 2.29
CA LEU A 305 -0.32 4.60 2.01
C LEU A 305 -0.62 6.08 2.26
N ALA A 306 -0.20 6.61 3.41
CA ALA A 306 -0.36 8.03 3.73
C ALA A 306 0.35 8.91 2.68
N SER A 307 1.59 8.57 2.33
CA SER A 307 2.38 9.28 1.31
C SER A 307 1.70 9.26 -0.06
N GLN A 308 1.15 8.11 -0.48
CA GLN A 308 0.40 8.00 -1.72
C GLN A 308 -0.80 8.94 -1.72
N ILE A 309 -1.62 8.92 -0.68
CA ILE A 309 -2.82 9.78 -0.57
C ILE A 309 -2.42 11.25 -0.63
N LEU A 310 -1.48 11.68 0.22
CA LEU A 310 -1.02 13.07 0.27
C LEU A 310 -0.41 13.51 -1.07
N SER A 311 0.45 12.70 -1.67
CA SER A 311 1.11 13.02 -2.94
C SER A 311 0.11 13.09 -4.09
N THR A 312 -0.91 12.24 -4.08
CA THR A 312 -1.96 12.26 -5.11
C THR A 312 -2.83 13.51 -4.98
N VAL A 313 -3.23 13.87 -3.75
CA VAL A 313 -4.12 15.01 -3.48
C VAL A 313 -3.41 16.36 -3.60
N LEU A 314 -2.17 16.46 -3.10
CA LEU A 314 -1.44 17.73 -3.02
C LEU A 314 -0.49 17.95 -4.20
N ASN A 315 0.10 16.88 -4.74
CA ASN A 315 1.16 16.97 -5.76
C ASN A 315 0.76 16.37 -7.12
N ASN A 316 -0.49 15.93 -7.28
CA ASN A 316 -0.99 15.24 -8.48
C ASN A 316 -0.18 14.00 -8.87
N ARG A 317 0.46 13.31 -7.90
CA ARG A 317 1.11 12.02 -8.15
C ARG A 317 0.04 11.03 -8.64
N PRO A 318 0.25 10.33 -9.77
CA PRO A 318 -0.80 9.47 -10.32
C PRO A 318 -1.06 8.25 -9.41
N LEU A 319 -2.34 7.88 -9.29
CA LEU A 319 -2.74 6.57 -8.80
C LEU A 319 -2.41 5.50 -9.85
N ILE A 320 -2.19 4.26 -9.41
CA ILE A 320 -2.08 3.15 -10.35
C ILE A 320 -3.47 2.95 -10.96
N LYS A 321 -3.51 3.02 -12.28
CA LYS A 321 -4.71 2.76 -13.07
C LYS A 321 -4.52 1.46 -13.81
N VAL A 322 -5.62 0.75 -13.93
CA VAL A 322 -5.72 -0.50 -14.67
C VAL A 322 -6.37 -0.20 -16.02
N LEU A 323 -5.90 -0.90 -17.04
CA LEU A 323 -6.49 -0.79 -18.37
C LEU A 323 -7.78 -1.62 -18.40
N PRO A 324 -8.90 -1.11 -18.93
CA PRO A 324 -10.11 -1.91 -19.07
C PRO A 324 -9.87 -3.21 -19.85
N ASP A 325 -10.52 -4.31 -19.46
CA ASP A 325 -10.30 -5.65 -20.02
C ASP A 325 -10.31 -5.67 -21.55
N TYR A 326 -11.26 -4.98 -22.20
CA TYR A 326 -11.35 -4.95 -23.66
C TYR A 326 -10.16 -4.26 -24.34
N LEU A 327 -9.56 -3.27 -23.70
CA LEU A 327 -8.34 -2.61 -24.20
C LEU A 327 -7.11 -3.50 -23.95
N GLU A 328 -7.08 -4.27 -22.88
CA GLU A 328 -6.04 -5.28 -22.65
C GLU A 328 -6.11 -6.41 -23.68
N ASP A 329 -7.31 -6.91 -23.99
CA ASP A 329 -7.50 -7.94 -25.01
C ASP A 329 -7.11 -7.44 -26.40
N LEU A 330 -7.44 -6.18 -26.72
CA LEU A 330 -6.99 -5.52 -27.95
C LEU A 330 -5.45 -5.38 -27.97
N TRP A 331 -4.84 -5.05 -26.84
CA TRP A 331 -3.39 -4.96 -26.70
C TRP A 331 -2.72 -6.31 -26.90
N ILE A 332 -3.26 -7.39 -26.33
CA ILE A 332 -2.79 -8.76 -26.56
C ILE A 332 -2.90 -9.10 -28.05
N ALA A 333 -4.03 -8.84 -28.68
CA ALA A 333 -4.22 -9.08 -30.11
C ALA A 333 -3.18 -8.34 -30.95
N LEU A 334 -2.89 -7.08 -30.63
CA LEU A 334 -1.89 -6.27 -31.32
C LEU A 334 -0.47 -6.85 -31.19
N TRP A 335 -0.10 -7.35 -30.01
CA TRP A 335 1.21 -8.00 -29.79
C TRP A 335 1.34 -9.36 -30.46
N VAL A 336 0.23 -10.07 -30.72
CA VAL A 336 0.24 -11.33 -31.48
C VAL A 336 0.39 -11.07 -32.99
N VAL A 337 -0.18 -9.96 -33.49
CA VAL A 337 -0.08 -9.56 -34.91
C VAL A 337 1.36 -9.28 -35.34
N ILE A 338 2.17 -8.63 -34.50
CA ILE A 338 3.54 -8.20 -34.85
C ILE A 338 4.44 -9.42 -35.23
N PRO A 339 4.62 -10.45 -34.37
CA PRO A 339 5.35 -11.67 -34.75
C PRO A 339 4.69 -12.44 -35.90
N GLY A 340 3.36 -12.45 -35.96
CA GLY A 340 2.62 -13.10 -37.05
C GLY A 340 3.00 -12.57 -38.44
N ASN A 341 3.18 -11.25 -38.55
CA ASN A 341 3.62 -10.60 -39.79
C ASN A 341 5.07 -10.91 -40.13
N LEU A 342 5.97 -10.83 -39.15
CA LEU A 342 7.38 -11.21 -39.31
C LEU A 342 7.54 -12.66 -39.78
N GLY A 343 6.76 -13.59 -39.21
CA GLY A 343 6.77 -15.00 -39.60
C GLY A 343 6.39 -15.22 -41.07
N VAL A 344 5.41 -14.49 -41.59
CA VAL A 344 5.02 -14.55 -43.01
C VAL A 344 6.08 -13.95 -43.92
N GLU A 345 6.74 -12.88 -43.51
CA GLU A 345 7.79 -12.24 -44.29
C GLU A 345 9.05 -13.13 -44.39
N MET A 346 9.42 -13.78 -43.29
CA MET A 346 10.46 -14.82 -43.28
C MET A 346 10.10 -16.05 -44.11
N ALA A 347 8.83 -16.47 -44.09
CA ALA A 347 8.36 -17.59 -44.91
C ALA A 347 8.41 -17.28 -46.42
N LYS A 348 8.21 -16.01 -46.81
CA LYS A 348 8.36 -15.57 -48.21
C LYS A 348 9.81 -15.57 -48.68
N THR A 349 10.76 -15.23 -47.80
CA THR A 349 12.20 -15.15 -48.13
C THR A 349 12.87 -16.51 -48.23
N LYS A 350 12.35 -17.55 -47.58
CA LYS A 350 12.85 -18.94 -47.70
C LYS A 350 12.36 -19.69 -48.96
N ILE A 351 11.49 -19.09 -49.77
CA ILE A 351 10.95 -19.69 -51.01
C ILE A 351 11.66 -19.14 -52.27
N CYS A 352 12.83 -18.51 -52.12
CA CYS A 352 13.67 -18.08 -53.24
C CYS A 352 14.94 -18.91 -53.34
#